data_AF-A0A924XYY7-F1
#
_entry.id   AF-A0A924XYY7-F1
#
_cell.length_a   1.000
_cell.length_b   1.000
_cell.length_c   1.000
_cell.angle_alpha   90.00
_cell.angle_beta   90.00
_cell.angle_gamma   90.00
#
_symmetry.space_group_name_H-M   'P 1'
#
loop_
_entity.id
_entity.type
_entity.pdbx_description
1 polymer ?
#
loop_
_entity_poly.entity_id
_entity_poly.type
_entity_poly.pdbx_seq_one_letter_code
_entity_poly.pdbx_strand_id
1 'polypeptide(L)'
;MTEGETTTDVETFLAPWPGVLAEMRDFLDLWFLAMGRKRQAKAVRIFISRTLVPEAKLQPHVREFRASIARIPNCRVELKGTDQAAHKIEIEYGR
;
A
#
# COMPACT_ATOMS: atom_id res chain seq x y z
N MET A 1 -11.74 4.51 29.06
CA MET A 1 -11.79 4.04 27.66
C MET A 1 -10.94 5.00 26.86
N THR A 2 -9.66 4.71 26.67
CA THR A 2 -8.76 5.54 25.86
C THR A 2 -8.95 5.14 24.40
N GLU A 3 -9.51 6.05 23.61
CA GLU A 3 -9.53 5.92 22.15
C GLU A 3 -8.08 5.70 21.69
N GLY A 4 -7.78 4.50 21.20
CA GLY A 4 -6.45 4.15 20.73
C GLY A 4 -6.09 5.05 19.55
N GLU A 5 -5.22 6.02 19.80
CA GLU A 5 -4.72 6.97 18.82
C GLU A 5 -4.23 6.20 17.59
N THR A 6 -4.98 6.31 16.50
CA THR A 6 -4.72 5.60 15.26
C THR A 6 -3.89 6.53 14.38
N THR A 7 -2.66 6.13 14.07
CA THR A 7 -1.74 6.92 13.26
C THR A 7 -1.76 6.41 11.82
N THR A 8 -1.54 7.31 10.86
CA THR A 8 -1.45 6.95 9.44
C THR A 8 -0.10 7.39 8.89
N ASP A 9 0.69 6.45 8.40
CA ASP A 9 1.88 6.73 7.59
C ASP A 9 1.48 6.82 6.12
N VAL A 10 2.11 7.74 5.39
CA VAL A 10 1.83 7.98 3.96
C VAL A 10 3.14 8.00 3.19
N GLU A 11 3.22 7.21 2.12
CA GLU A 11 4.39 7.15 1.23
C GLU A 11 3.96 7.30 -0.24
N THR A 12 4.71 8.08 -1.01
CA THR A 12 4.40 8.41 -2.41
C THR A 12 5.52 7.96 -3.33
N PHE A 13 5.15 7.35 -4.45
CA PHE A 13 6.07 6.70 -5.38
C PHE A 13 6.01 7.34 -6.75
N LEU A 14 7.20 7.57 -7.33
CA LEU A 14 7.39 8.21 -8.65
C LEU A 14 8.00 7.25 -9.69
N ALA A 15 8.27 6.01 -9.31
CA ALA A 15 8.84 5.01 -10.19
C ALA A 15 7.93 4.72 -11.40
N PRO A 16 8.50 4.34 -12.56
CA PRO A 16 7.72 4.03 -13.75
C PRO A 16 6.90 2.75 -13.59
N TRP A 17 5.78 2.68 -14.31
CA TRP A 17 4.98 1.47 -14.40
C TRP A 17 5.67 0.38 -15.25
N PRO A 18 5.59 -0.92 -14.89
CA PRO A 18 4.98 -1.49 -13.69
C PRO A 18 5.96 -1.59 -12.48
N GLY A 19 7.20 -1.11 -12.62
CA GLY A 19 8.25 -1.22 -11.61
C GLY A 19 7.88 -0.63 -10.24
N VAL A 20 7.04 0.41 -10.23
CA VAL A 20 6.48 1.00 -9.00
C VAL A 20 5.80 -0.02 -8.08
N LEU A 21 5.23 -1.09 -8.62
CA LEU A 21 4.59 -2.14 -7.82
C LEU A 21 5.61 -2.96 -7.02
N ALA A 22 6.83 -3.14 -7.54
CA ALA A 22 7.92 -3.79 -6.81
C ALA A 22 8.40 -2.89 -5.68
N GLU A 23 8.60 -1.60 -5.92
CA GLU A 23 9.00 -0.65 -4.86
C GLU A 23 7.95 -0.52 -3.77
N MET A 24 6.67 -0.45 -4.14
CA MET A 24 5.55 -0.47 -3.21
C MET A 24 5.54 -1.75 -2.35
N ARG A 25 5.88 -2.88 -2.95
CA ARG A 25 5.98 -4.14 -2.23
C ARG A 25 7.14 -4.12 -1.22
N ASP A 26 8.32 -3.71 -1.68
CA ASP A 26 9.52 -3.65 -0.84
C ASP A 26 9.32 -2.68 0.33
N PHE A 27 8.67 -1.54 0.10
CA PHE A 27 8.29 -0.61 1.15
C PHE A 27 7.40 -1.26 2.22
N LEU A 28 6.36 -2.01 1.81
CA LEU A 28 5.49 -2.71 2.76
C LEU A 28 6.28 -3.75 3.58
N ASP A 29 7.08 -4.57 2.92
CA ASP A 29 7.87 -5.60 3.61
C ASP A 29 8.84 -4.96 4.63
N LEU A 30 9.51 -3.86 4.26
CA LEU A 30 10.38 -3.08 5.15
C LEU A 30 9.61 -2.42 6.31
N TRP A 31 8.44 -1.84 6.03
CA TRP A 31 7.61 -1.19 7.04
C TRP A 31 7.15 -2.21 8.09
N PHE A 32 6.64 -3.37 7.67
CA PHE A 32 6.23 -4.43 8.59
C PHE A 32 7.41 -5.01 9.37
N LEU A 33 8.59 -5.15 8.75
CA LEU A 33 9.81 -5.60 9.42
C LEU A 33 10.26 -4.60 10.49
N ALA A 34 10.30 -3.30 10.19
CA ALA A 34 10.74 -2.25 11.10
C ALA A 34 9.81 -2.09 12.31
N MET A 35 8.52 -2.35 12.11
CA MET A 35 7.49 -2.19 13.13
C MET A 35 7.43 -3.35 14.13
N GLY A 36 7.81 -4.56 13.72
CA GLY A 36 7.85 -5.75 14.57
C GLY A 36 6.53 -5.99 15.30
N ARG A 37 6.58 -6.22 16.62
CA ARG A 37 5.38 -6.40 17.48
C ARG A 37 4.88 -5.10 18.12
N LYS A 38 5.50 -3.95 17.85
CA LYS A 38 5.27 -2.71 18.61
C LYS A 38 4.04 -1.93 18.19
N ARG A 39 3.60 -2.06 16.94
CA ARG A 39 2.34 -1.48 16.50
C ARG A 39 1.65 -2.44 15.53
N GLN A 40 0.33 -2.54 15.65
CA GLN A 40 -0.48 -3.41 14.79
C GLN A 40 -1.02 -2.60 13.63
N ALA A 41 -0.64 -2.97 12.41
CA ALA A 41 -1.26 -2.43 11.20
C ALA A 41 -2.72 -2.88 11.13
N LYS A 42 -3.63 -1.91 11.04
CA LYS A 42 -5.07 -2.16 10.90
C LYS A 42 -5.46 -2.25 9.44
N ALA A 43 -4.97 -1.31 8.63
CA ALA A 43 -5.28 -1.25 7.22
C ALA A 43 -4.12 -0.71 6.38
N VAL A 44 -3.95 -1.25 5.19
CA VAL A 44 -3.06 -0.74 4.14
C VAL A 44 -3.92 -0.37 2.95
N ARG A 45 -3.89 0.89 2.54
CA ARG A 45 -4.57 1.38 1.33
C ARG A 45 -3.54 1.75 0.29
N ILE A 46 -3.65 1.15 -0.87
CA ILE A 46 -2.74 1.38 -1.99
C ILE A 46 -3.52 2.06 -3.11
N PHE A 47 -3.01 3.20 -3.55
CA PHE A 47 -3.61 4.05 -4.55
C PHE A 47 -2.77 4.02 -5.83
N ILE A 48 -3.36 3.51 -6.91
CA ILE A 48 -2.76 3.51 -8.24
C ILE A 48 -3.31 4.71 -9.01
N SER A 49 -2.42 5.60 -9.45
CA SER A 49 -2.80 6.76 -10.25
C SER A 49 -3.38 6.34 -11.60
N ARG A 50 -4.62 6.77 -11.86
CA ARG A 50 -5.28 6.61 -13.15
C ARG A 50 -4.78 7.59 -14.20
N THR A 51 -4.18 8.70 -13.77
CA THR A 51 -3.63 9.71 -14.67
C THR A 51 -2.24 9.32 -15.18
N LEU A 52 -1.47 8.56 -14.39
CA LEU A 52 -0.16 8.04 -14.80
C LEU A 52 -0.26 6.72 -15.59
N VAL A 53 -1.27 5.89 -15.30
CA VAL A 53 -1.42 4.57 -15.92
C VAL A 53 -2.85 4.37 -16.42
N PRO A 54 -3.06 4.22 -17.74
CA PRO A 54 -4.36 3.88 -18.30
C PRO A 54 -4.89 2.55 -17.76
N GLU A 55 -6.20 2.45 -17.52
CA GLU A 55 -6.83 1.25 -16.95
C GLU A 55 -6.53 -0.03 -17.74
N ALA A 56 -6.47 0.07 -19.08
CA ALA A 56 -6.15 -1.04 -19.97
C ALA A 56 -4.74 -1.63 -19.76
N LYS A 57 -3.81 -0.89 -19.12
CA LYS A 57 -2.43 -1.31 -18.85
C LYS A 57 -2.22 -1.83 -17.41
N LEU A 58 -3.26 -1.82 -16.58
CA LEU A 58 -3.18 -2.25 -15.19
C LEU A 58 -3.00 -3.76 -15.06
N GLN A 59 -3.67 -4.53 -15.92
CA GLN A 59 -3.59 -5.99 -15.92
C GLN A 59 -2.46 -6.45 -16.86
N PRO A 60 -1.71 -7.51 -16.52
CA PRO A 60 -1.91 -8.41 -15.37
C PRO A 60 -1.24 -7.95 -14.06
N HIS A 61 -0.40 -6.91 -14.10
CA HIS A 61 0.48 -6.54 -12.99
C HIS A 61 -0.24 -6.26 -11.66
N VAL A 62 -1.40 -5.59 -11.71
CA VAL A 62 -2.24 -5.37 -10.52
C VAL A 62 -2.70 -6.68 -9.88
N ARG A 63 -3.02 -7.70 -10.69
CA ARG A 63 -3.45 -9.01 -10.17
C ARG A 63 -2.32 -9.72 -9.44
N GLU A 64 -1.13 -9.72 -10.03
CA GLU A 64 0.07 -10.32 -9.45
C GLU A 64 0.47 -9.60 -8.15
N PHE A 65 0.46 -8.27 -8.17
CA PHE A 65 0.70 -7.45 -6.99
C PHE A 65 -0.32 -7.71 -5.88
N ARG A 66 -1.62 -7.78 -6.22
CA ARG A 66 -2.67 -8.14 -5.26
C ARG A 66 -2.44 -9.51 -4.63
N ALA A 67 -2.03 -10.50 -5.43
CA ALA A 67 -1.73 -11.84 -4.93
C ALA A 67 -0.51 -11.85 -3.99
N SER A 68 0.48 -10.99 -4.24
CA SER A 68 1.64 -10.88 -3.36
C SER A 68 1.24 -10.28 -2.01
N ILE A 69 0.53 -9.15 -1.99
CA ILE A 69 0.20 -8.40 -0.76
C ILE A 69 -0.93 -9.05 0.06
N ALA A 70 -1.75 -9.92 -0.54
CA ALA A 70 -2.78 -10.68 0.18
C ALA A 70 -2.20 -11.60 1.27
N ARG A 71 -0.89 -11.87 1.23
CA ARG A 71 -0.19 -12.70 2.23
C ARG A 71 0.20 -11.93 3.51
N ILE A 72 -0.03 -10.62 3.59
CA ILE A 72 0.27 -9.84 4.79
C ILE A 72 -0.71 -10.24 5.90
N PRO A 73 -0.25 -10.84 7.01
CA PRO A 73 -1.13 -11.33 8.06
C PRO A 73 -1.74 -10.18 8.89
N ASN A 74 -2.97 -10.38 9.36
CA ASN A 74 -3.67 -9.50 10.31
C ASN A 74 -3.87 -8.05 9.85
N CYS A 75 -3.86 -7.78 8.54
CA CYS A 75 -4.08 -6.45 7.99
C CYS A 75 -5.11 -6.46 6.85
N ARG A 76 -6.02 -5.49 6.83
CA ARG A 76 -6.91 -5.27 5.70
C ARG A 76 -6.18 -4.52 4.59
N VAL A 77 -6.00 -5.16 3.45
CA VAL A 77 -5.36 -4.51 2.28
C VAL A 77 -6.41 -4.10 1.26
N GLU A 78 -6.42 -2.81 0.90
CA GLU A 78 -7.30 -2.23 -0.11
C GLU A 78 -6.48 -1.68 -1.28
N LEU A 79 -6.87 -2.02 -2.50
CA LEU A 79 -6.29 -1.45 -3.71
C LEU A 79 -7.34 -0.55 -4.38
N LYS A 80 -7.01 0.72 -4.60
CA LYS A 80 -7.91 1.74 -5.16
C LYS A 80 -7.24 2.46 -6.32
N GLY A 81 -8.05 2.93 -7.26
CA GLY A 81 -7.61 3.94 -8.22
C GLY A 81 -7.69 5.33 -7.59
N THR A 82 -6.80 6.24 -8.00
CA THR A 82 -6.84 7.66 -7.61
C THR A 82 -6.63 8.56 -8.83
N ASP A 83 -7.21 9.75 -8.79
CA ASP A 83 -7.00 10.78 -9.82
C ASP A 83 -5.77 11.66 -9.51
N GLN A 84 -5.13 11.46 -8.35
CA GLN A 84 -3.85 12.07 -8.04
C GLN A 84 -2.76 11.61 -9.01
N ALA A 85 -1.88 12.51 -9.43
CA ALA A 85 -0.75 12.23 -10.34
C ALA A 85 0.45 11.57 -9.63
N ALA A 86 0.18 10.65 -8.70
CA ALA A 86 1.19 9.87 -8.01
C ALA A 86 0.60 8.54 -7.49
N HIS A 87 1.44 7.52 -7.40
CA HIS A 87 1.10 6.27 -6.73
C HIS A 87 1.39 6.44 -5.23
N LYS A 88 0.53 5.89 -4.35
CA LYS A 88 0.64 6.13 -2.90
C LYS A 88 0.25 4.92 -2.08
N ILE A 89 0.89 4.76 -0.92
CA ILE A 89 0.47 3.83 0.14
C ILE A 89 0.10 4.65 1.38
N GLU A 90 -1.00 4.28 2.01
CA GLU A 90 -1.38 4.73 3.34
C GLU A 90 -1.46 3.53 4.27
N ILE A 91 -0.79 3.60 5.43
CA ILE A 91 -0.78 2.53 6.42
C ILE A 91 -1.37 3.07 7.72
N GLU A 92 -2.52 2.54 8.08
CA GLU A 92 -3.21 2.83 9.33
C GLU A 92 -2.76 1.82 10.40
N TYR A 93 -2.26 2.31 11.54
CA TYR A 93 -1.79 1.44 12.62
C TYR A 93 -2.10 2.01 14.01
N GLY A 94 -2.19 1.12 15.00
CA GLY A 94 -2.40 1.45 16.42
C GLY A 94 -1.28 0.90 17.31
N ARG A 95 -1.12 1.50 18.49
CA ARG A 95 -0.22 1.00 19.55
C ARG A 95 -0.79 -0.22 20.25
#